data_AF-A0A833CAS8-F1
#
_entry.id   AF-A0A833CAS8-F1
#
_cell.length_a   1.000
_cell.length_b   1.000
_cell.length_c   1.000
_cell.angle_alpha   90.00
_cell.angle_beta   90.00
_cell.angle_gamma   90.00
#
_symmetry.space_group_name_H-M   'P 1'
#
loop_
_entity.id
_entity.type
_entity.pdbx_description
1 polymer ?
#
loop_
_entity_poly.entity_id
_entity_poly.type
_entity_poly.pdbx_seq_one_letter_code
_entity_poly.pdbx_strand_id
1 'polypeptide(L)'
;MRRANGSGSVYKMTHKPLRKPYRAVITIGEDEEGRMIRKTVGTFRTAREALEFLKNYKGDPKVFEKQDVTFGTCFKWMKADKERQGITASTLANYDLAERRLDELMDMPIGDVKLIHLQRIVDDNKESSRSTINKIVLAMSATFVTAIKHDIDVKDYSKFVVRPPAEESTIHSAYTPEEILALWQNQDEGINKLKLIYIYTGMRPRELINLRVENTYLKDGYVVGGNKTKAGKNRVIPIAKCILPFVFELVNKARFNRDETLAGVIGDYAKLRRQWVKGGHLPHDGRHTFATMAANADIKPHIIKLIMGHSIKDLTEGTYTHKTIKQLVDAVELLPTQKNLIPVEQQLCND
;
A
#
# COMPACT_ATOMS: atom_id res chain seq x y z
N MET A 1 52.07 29.75 22.65
CA MET A 1 51.17 29.55 23.80
C MET A 1 50.60 28.14 23.76
N ARG A 2 50.81 27.35 24.82
CA ARG A 2 50.24 26.00 24.97
C ARG A 2 48.80 26.15 25.46
N ARG A 3 47.82 25.57 24.75
CA ARG A 3 46.41 25.63 25.14
C ARG A 3 46.14 24.70 26.34
N ALA A 4 45.03 24.94 27.05
CA ALA A 4 44.59 24.11 28.17
C ALA A 4 44.40 22.63 27.74
N ASN A 5 44.69 21.70 28.65
CA ASN A 5 44.53 20.27 28.40
C ASN A 5 43.09 19.95 27.95
N GLY A 6 42.92 19.12 26.90
CA GLY A 6 41.61 18.74 26.35
C GLY A 6 41.02 19.69 25.28
N SER A 7 41.61 20.87 25.05
CA SER A 7 41.07 21.90 24.11
C SER A 7 41.35 21.66 22.61
N GLY A 8 41.95 20.53 22.26
CA GLY A 8 42.33 20.18 20.88
C GLY A 8 43.55 20.94 20.34
N SER A 9 43.98 20.55 19.14
CA SER A 9 45.17 21.02 18.43
C SER A 9 44.83 21.31 16.96
N VAL A 10 45.49 22.31 16.38
CA VAL A 10 45.39 22.63 14.94
C VAL A 10 46.76 22.47 14.31
N TYR A 11 46.84 21.79 13.18
CA TYR A 11 48.06 21.74 12.37
C TYR A 11 47.76 21.77 10.87
N LYS A 12 48.73 22.21 10.08
CA LYS A 12 48.63 22.26 8.62
C LYS A 12 49.11 20.94 8.03
N MET A 13 48.31 20.34 7.17
CA MET A 13 48.69 19.18 6.37
C MET A 13 49.52 19.64 5.18
N THR A 14 50.77 19.18 5.10
CA THR A 14 51.74 19.56 4.05
C THR A 14 51.99 18.45 3.03
N HIS A 15 51.47 17.24 3.27
CA HIS A 15 51.74 16.06 2.43
C HIS A 15 51.12 16.12 1.02
N LYS A 16 50.11 16.98 0.79
CA LYS A 16 49.53 17.23 -0.54
C LYS A 16 48.79 18.57 -0.58
N PRO A 17 48.65 19.22 -1.75
CA PRO A 17 47.87 20.44 -1.88
C PRO A 17 46.39 20.16 -1.64
N LEU A 18 45.84 20.76 -0.58
CA LEU A 18 44.45 20.57 -0.15
C LEU A 18 43.71 21.91 -0.16
N ARG A 19 42.45 21.90 -0.61
CA ARG A 19 41.56 23.08 -0.54
C ARG A 19 41.30 23.56 0.90
N LYS A 20 41.45 22.68 1.89
CA LYS A 20 41.28 22.95 3.33
C LYS A 20 42.43 22.29 4.12
N PRO A 21 43.64 22.90 4.14
CA PRO A 21 44.84 22.22 4.63
C PRO A 21 44.97 22.21 6.16
N TYR A 22 44.18 22.98 6.92
CA TYR A 22 44.29 23.04 8.37
C TYR A 22 43.34 22.04 9.04
N ARG A 23 43.88 21.16 9.88
CA ARG A 23 43.14 20.09 10.57
C ARG A 23 42.98 20.42 12.05
N ALA A 24 41.75 20.38 12.55
CA ALA A 24 41.44 20.48 13.98
C ALA A 24 41.26 19.08 14.57
N VAL A 25 41.97 18.79 15.66
CA VAL A 25 42.05 17.46 16.26
C VAL A 25 41.87 17.56 17.76
N ILE A 26 41.10 16.64 18.35
CA ILE A 26 40.91 16.51 19.79
C ILE A 26 41.48 15.19 20.28
N THR A 27 41.73 15.10 21.58
CA THR A 27 42.11 13.84 22.23
C THR A 27 40.84 13.23 22.81
N ILE A 28 40.57 11.97 22.48
CA ILE A 28 39.34 11.24 22.87
C ILE A 28 39.59 10.16 23.93
N GLY A 29 40.85 9.90 24.29
CA GLY A 29 41.25 8.92 25.28
C GLY A 29 42.74 8.60 25.19
N GLU A 30 43.17 7.59 25.93
CA GLU A 30 44.50 6.98 25.88
C GLU A 30 44.34 5.51 25.48
N ASP A 31 45.26 4.97 24.68
CA ASP A 31 45.30 3.54 24.37
C ASP A 31 45.95 2.73 25.52
N GLU A 32 45.93 1.40 25.41
CA GLU A 32 46.50 0.48 26.43
C GLU A 32 48.01 0.70 26.68
N GLU A 33 48.69 1.41 25.77
CA GLU A 33 50.11 1.75 25.85
C GLU A 33 50.34 3.21 26.33
N GLY A 34 49.29 3.90 26.77
CA GLY A 34 49.34 5.28 27.28
C GLY A 34 49.50 6.36 26.20
N ARG A 35 49.30 6.03 24.92
CA ARG A 35 49.34 7.01 23.83
C ARG A 35 47.98 7.66 23.66
N MET A 36 48.00 8.98 23.48
CA MET A 36 46.80 9.79 23.29
C MET A 36 46.11 9.44 21.97
N ILE A 37 44.90 8.91 22.04
CA ILE A 37 44.04 8.65 20.89
C ILE A 37 43.46 9.99 20.40
N ARG A 38 43.80 10.37 19.17
CA ARG A 38 43.44 11.66 18.59
C ARG A 38 42.41 11.51 17.47
N LYS A 39 41.27 12.21 17.57
CA LYS A 39 40.21 12.25 16.54
C LYS A 39 40.14 13.61 15.88
N THR A 40 39.94 13.61 14.57
CA THR A 40 39.77 14.85 13.79
C THR A 40 38.34 15.32 13.84
N VAL A 41 38.17 16.60 14.17
CA VAL A 41 36.86 17.24 14.32
C VAL A 41 36.55 18.23 13.19
N GLY A 42 37.52 18.54 12.32
CA GLY A 42 37.26 19.34 11.12
C GLY A 42 38.50 19.67 10.30
N THR A 43 38.27 20.13 9.06
CA THR A 43 39.31 20.69 8.18
C THR A 43 38.89 22.07 7.63
N PHE A 44 39.84 22.99 7.55
CA PHE A 44 39.59 24.43 7.33
C PHE A 44 40.57 25.05 6.34
N ARG A 45 40.17 26.17 5.73
CA ARG A 45 41.01 26.89 4.78
C ARG A 45 42.13 27.65 5.49
N THR A 46 41.85 28.17 6.67
CA THR A 46 42.81 28.96 7.46
C THR A 46 42.99 28.39 8.87
N ALA A 47 44.16 28.63 9.48
CA ALA A 47 44.40 28.28 10.88
C ALA A 47 43.42 28.97 11.83
N ARG A 48 43.01 30.20 11.50
CA ARG A 48 42.08 31.01 12.30
C ARG A 48 40.71 30.35 12.39
N GLU A 49 40.14 29.93 11.26
CA GLU A 49 38.86 29.18 11.21
C GLU A 49 38.91 27.92 12.08
N ALA A 50 40.00 27.15 11.99
CA ALA A 50 40.17 25.93 12.77
C ALA A 50 40.25 26.21 14.28
N LEU A 51 40.91 27.31 14.68
CA LEU A 51 41.04 27.70 16.08
C LEU A 51 39.74 28.24 16.68
N GLU A 52 38.96 28.97 15.88
CA GLU A 52 37.64 29.49 16.24
C GLU A 52 36.63 28.34 16.38
N PHE A 53 36.67 27.38 15.47
CA PHE A 53 35.91 26.14 15.58
C PHE A 53 36.20 25.39 16.88
N LEU A 54 37.47 25.21 17.26
CA LEU A 54 37.84 24.59 18.53
C LEU A 54 37.46 25.42 19.76
N LYS A 55 37.37 26.75 19.64
CA LYS A 55 36.94 27.62 20.76
C LYS A 55 35.45 27.44 21.07
N ASN A 56 34.64 27.20 20.05
CA ASN A 56 33.20 26.94 20.17
C ASN A 56 32.88 25.46 20.42
N TYR A 57 33.89 24.58 20.40
CA TYR A 57 33.75 23.15 20.58
C TYR A 57 33.51 22.81 22.06
N LYS A 58 32.25 22.51 22.43
CA LYS A 58 31.83 22.16 23.81
C LYS A 58 32.07 20.69 24.20
N GLY A 59 33.12 20.06 23.66
CA GLY A 59 33.67 18.83 24.25
C GLY A 59 32.83 17.56 24.18
N ASP A 60 31.80 17.46 23.33
CA ASP A 60 31.11 16.19 23.09
C ASP A 60 31.58 15.54 21.77
N PRO A 61 32.38 14.45 21.83
CA PRO A 61 32.80 13.69 20.65
C PRO A 61 31.64 13.09 19.86
N LYS A 62 30.46 12.93 20.48
CA LYS A 62 29.25 12.36 19.86
C LYS A 62 28.58 13.33 18.88
N VAL A 63 28.88 14.63 18.96
CA VAL A 63 28.32 15.65 18.04
C VAL A 63 28.86 15.47 16.60
N PHE A 64 29.96 14.74 16.40
CA PHE A 64 30.56 14.49 15.08
C PHE A 64 30.45 13.04 14.57
N GLU A 65 29.73 12.14 15.27
CA GLU A 65 29.27 10.89 14.63
C GLU A 65 28.07 11.14 13.70
N LYS A 66 27.43 12.31 13.82
CA LYS A 66 26.32 12.75 12.98
C LYS A 66 26.84 13.48 11.74
N GLN A 67 27.31 12.77 10.70
CA GLN A 67 27.26 13.32 9.33
C GLN A 67 27.51 12.36 8.14
N ASP A 68 27.48 11.03 8.30
CA ASP A 68 27.63 10.11 7.15
C ASP A 68 26.37 9.31 6.81
N VAL A 69 25.27 9.45 7.58
CA VAL A 69 24.05 8.70 7.28
C VAL A 69 23.27 9.40 6.16
N THR A 70 23.21 8.74 5.00
CA THR A 70 22.45 9.22 3.85
C THR A 70 20.97 8.87 3.96
N PHE A 71 20.14 9.57 3.19
CA PHE A 71 18.72 9.24 3.04
C PHE A 71 18.55 7.80 2.53
N GLY A 72 19.38 7.35 1.59
CA GLY A 72 19.35 5.97 1.07
C GLY A 72 19.69 4.93 2.13
N THR A 73 20.59 5.24 3.07
CA THR A 73 20.87 4.37 4.21
C THR A 73 19.63 4.21 5.10
N CYS A 74 18.98 5.32 5.43
CA CYS A 74 17.73 5.29 6.19
C CYS A 74 16.60 4.59 5.43
N PHE A 75 16.55 4.72 4.09
CA PHE A 75 15.57 4.06 3.24
C PHE A 75 15.74 2.53 3.25
N LYS A 76 16.98 2.04 3.23
CA LYS A 76 17.31 0.62 3.36
C LYS A 76 16.90 0.06 4.72
N TRP A 77 17.20 0.78 5.81
CA TRP A 77 16.74 0.41 7.15
C TRP A 77 15.21 0.36 7.23
N MET A 78 14.55 1.34 6.62
CA MET A 78 13.09 1.38 6.55
C MET A 78 12.52 0.14 5.85
N LYS A 79 13.09 -0.27 4.70
CA LYS A 79 12.67 -1.50 4.01
C LYS A 79 12.92 -2.75 4.85
N ALA A 80 14.09 -2.86 5.50
CA ALA A 80 14.40 -3.98 6.38
C ALA A 80 13.45 -4.07 7.60
N ASP A 81 13.06 -2.93 8.18
CA ASP A 81 12.01 -2.86 9.22
C ASP A 81 10.68 -3.42 8.71
N LYS A 82 10.29 -3.01 7.49
CA LYS A 82 9.02 -3.41 6.87
C LYS A 82 9.00 -4.91 6.54
N GLU A 83 10.13 -5.46 6.11
CA GLU A 83 10.32 -6.90 5.90
C GLU A 83 10.20 -7.67 7.22
N ARG A 84 10.88 -7.22 8.28
CA ARG A 84 10.78 -7.82 9.62
C ARG A 84 9.37 -7.75 10.21
N GLN A 85 8.60 -6.73 9.83
CA GLN A 85 7.18 -6.59 10.18
C GLN A 85 6.26 -7.55 9.39
N GLY A 86 6.81 -8.34 8.45
CA GLY A 86 6.03 -9.28 7.64
C GLY A 86 5.12 -8.59 6.64
N ILE A 87 5.48 -7.40 6.15
CA ILE A 87 4.72 -6.70 5.12
C ILE A 87 4.80 -7.47 3.80
N THR A 88 3.71 -7.43 3.01
CA THR A 88 3.59 -8.19 1.77
C THR A 88 4.62 -7.79 0.72
N ALA A 89 5.06 -8.76 -0.09
CA ALA A 89 5.98 -8.51 -1.22
C ALA A 89 5.46 -7.44 -2.20
N SER A 90 4.13 -7.39 -2.42
CA SER A 90 3.51 -6.34 -3.23
C SER A 90 3.67 -4.94 -2.65
N THR A 91 3.71 -4.81 -1.32
CA THR A 91 3.92 -3.53 -0.64
C THR A 91 5.40 -3.14 -0.70
N LEU A 92 6.32 -4.10 -0.52
CA LEU A 92 7.76 -3.89 -0.71
C LEU A 92 8.08 -3.41 -2.13
N ALA A 93 7.46 -4.03 -3.14
CA ALA A 93 7.60 -3.60 -4.53
C ALA A 93 7.12 -2.15 -4.79
N ASN A 94 6.17 -1.63 -4.00
CA ASN A 94 5.79 -0.21 -4.10
C ASN A 94 6.91 0.71 -3.57
N TYR A 95 7.67 0.27 -2.57
CA TYR A 95 8.84 1.02 -2.09
C TYR A 95 9.97 0.96 -3.12
N ASP A 96 10.20 -0.17 -3.79
CA ASP A 96 11.18 -0.25 -4.90
C ASP A 96 10.84 0.72 -6.04
N LEU A 97 9.56 0.88 -6.35
CA LEU A 97 9.12 1.85 -7.35
C LEU A 97 9.29 3.29 -6.87
N ALA A 98 9.10 3.55 -5.56
CA ALA A 98 9.34 4.87 -4.99
C ALA A 98 10.84 5.20 -4.96
N GLU A 99 11.71 4.21 -4.66
CA GLU A 99 13.17 4.34 -4.63
C GLU A 99 13.71 4.94 -5.93
N ARG A 100 13.25 4.44 -7.08
CA ARG A 100 13.64 4.95 -8.41
C ARG A 100 13.31 6.42 -8.64
N ARG A 101 12.30 6.96 -7.95
CA ARG A 101 11.90 8.37 -8.05
C ARG A 101 12.57 9.26 -7.00
N LEU A 102 13.22 8.65 -6.02
CA LEU A 102 13.92 9.31 -4.92
C LEU A 102 15.44 9.26 -5.11
N ASP A 103 15.91 8.87 -6.30
CA ASP A 103 17.32 8.65 -6.63
C ASP A 103 18.21 9.83 -6.24
N GLU A 104 17.77 11.05 -6.57
CA GLU A 104 18.47 12.30 -6.24
C GLU A 104 18.66 12.55 -4.73
N LEU A 105 17.89 11.85 -3.87
CA LEU A 105 18.05 11.93 -2.42
C LEU A 105 18.96 10.84 -1.88
N MET A 106 19.14 9.71 -2.57
CA MET A 106 19.71 8.49 -1.99
C MET A 106 21.10 8.69 -1.40
N ASP A 107 21.93 9.49 -2.07
CA ASP A 107 23.30 9.81 -1.64
C ASP A 107 23.39 11.07 -0.76
N MET A 108 22.28 11.80 -0.60
CA MET A 108 22.24 13.02 0.21
C MET A 108 22.27 12.67 1.71
N PRO A 109 23.12 13.32 2.53
CA PRO A 109 23.01 13.24 3.99
C PRO A 109 21.60 13.60 4.44
N ILE A 110 20.97 12.78 5.27
CA ILE A 110 19.54 12.96 5.57
C ILE A 110 19.25 14.28 6.32
N GLY A 111 20.22 14.81 7.08
CA GLY A 111 20.14 16.13 7.70
C GLY A 111 20.09 17.30 6.72
N ASP A 112 20.61 17.09 5.50
CA ASP A 112 20.65 18.09 4.43
C ASP A 112 19.41 18.03 3.54
N VAL A 113 18.60 16.97 3.64
CA VAL A 113 17.34 16.87 2.90
C VAL A 113 16.34 17.90 3.45
N LYS A 114 16.02 18.92 2.64
CA LYS A 114 15.06 19.98 2.98
C LYS A 114 13.76 19.84 2.18
N LEU A 115 12.74 20.59 2.58
CA LEU A 115 11.44 20.64 1.91
C LEU A 115 11.56 20.88 0.39
N ILE A 116 12.47 21.76 -0.05
CA ILE A 116 12.64 22.06 -1.48
C ILE A 116 13.02 20.83 -2.32
N HIS A 117 13.84 19.92 -1.77
CA HIS A 117 14.20 18.67 -2.46
C HIS A 117 13.00 17.73 -2.56
N LEU A 118 12.23 17.59 -1.48
CA LEU A 118 11.05 16.73 -1.46
C LEU A 118 9.93 17.26 -2.37
N GLN A 119 9.73 18.58 -2.38
CA GLN A 119 8.70 19.22 -3.19
C GLN A 119 9.03 19.10 -4.68
N ARG A 120 10.30 19.32 -5.07
CA ARG A 120 10.74 19.14 -6.46
C ARG A 120 10.38 17.75 -7.00
N ILE A 121 10.65 16.69 -6.23
CA ILE A 121 10.29 15.32 -6.64
C ILE A 121 8.78 15.16 -6.84
N VAL A 122 7.96 15.77 -5.98
CA VAL A 122 6.50 15.73 -6.16
C VAL A 122 6.07 16.50 -7.41
N ASP A 123 6.64 17.68 -7.63
CA ASP A 123 6.32 18.55 -8.77
C ASP A 123 6.75 17.90 -10.11
N ASP A 124 7.91 17.25 -10.15
CA ASP A 124 8.41 16.48 -11.30
C ASP A 124 7.54 15.24 -11.60
N ASN A 125 6.78 14.78 -10.60
CA ASN A 125 5.84 13.67 -10.73
C ASN A 125 4.37 14.12 -10.78
N LYS A 126 4.07 15.41 -11.04
CA LYS A 126 2.70 15.95 -11.02
C LYS A 126 1.73 15.27 -12.00
N GLU A 127 2.24 14.77 -13.12
CA GLU A 127 1.46 14.02 -14.13
C GLU A 127 1.13 12.59 -13.70
N SER A 128 1.77 12.09 -12.63
CA SER A 128 1.43 10.79 -12.06
C SER A 128 0.13 10.87 -11.26
N SER A 129 -0.61 9.75 -11.21
CA SER A 129 -1.81 9.67 -10.36
C SER A 129 -1.54 10.10 -8.92
N ARG A 130 -2.53 10.73 -8.27
CA ARG A 130 -2.42 11.13 -6.85
C ARG A 130 -2.09 9.94 -5.93
N SER A 131 -2.54 8.73 -6.27
CA SER A 131 -2.18 7.49 -5.56
C SER A 131 -0.67 7.21 -5.61
N THR A 132 -0.05 7.42 -6.77
CA THR A 132 1.40 7.32 -6.97
C THR A 132 2.14 8.36 -6.14
N ILE A 133 1.74 9.63 -6.22
CA ILE A 133 2.36 10.73 -5.46
C ILE A 133 2.26 10.47 -3.95
N ASN A 134 1.11 10.00 -3.47
CA ASN A 134 0.92 9.63 -2.07
C ASN A 134 1.91 8.54 -1.62
N LYS A 135 2.17 7.53 -2.45
CA LYS A 135 3.16 6.47 -2.12
C LYS A 135 4.58 7.01 -2.02
N ILE A 136 4.96 7.94 -2.90
CA ILE A 136 6.26 8.60 -2.86
C ILE A 136 6.41 9.37 -1.54
N VAL A 137 5.43 10.21 -1.19
CA VAL A 137 5.48 11.00 0.06
C VAL A 137 5.44 10.11 1.29
N LEU A 138 4.69 9.01 1.27
CA LEU A 138 4.69 8.01 2.35
C LEU A 138 6.06 7.33 2.51
N ALA A 139 6.76 7.06 1.41
CA ALA A 139 8.11 6.51 1.45
C ALA A 139 9.10 7.55 2.04
N MET A 140 9.02 8.81 1.61
CA MET A 140 9.80 9.91 2.20
C MET A 140 9.59 10.02 3.71
N SER A 141 8.34 10.04 4.16
CA SER A 141 7.98 10.13 5.57
C SER A 141 8.48 8.93 6.36
N ALA A 142 8.32 7.71 5.83
CA ALA A 142 8.81 6.50 6.46
C ALA A 142 10.35 6.51 6.63
N THR A 143 11.08 7.07 5.66
CA THR A 143 12.54 7.24 5.75
C THR A 143 12.93 8.21 6.85
N PHE A 144 12.30 9.40 6.94
CA PHE A 144 12.57 10.35 8.03
C PHE A 144 12.22 9.78 9.41
N VAL A 145 11.08 9.10 9.54
CA VAL A 145 10.70 8.41 10.78
C VAL A 145 11.74 7.36 11.17
N THR A 146 12.30 6.65 10.19
CA THR A 146 13.36 5.66 10.44
C THR A 146 14.64 6.33 10.92
N ALA A 147 15.04 7.46 10.34
CA ALA A 147 16.19 8.22 10.82
C ALA A 147 16.02 8.65 12.29
N ILE A 148 14.83 9.16 12.64
CA ILE A 148 14.49 9.56 14.02
C ILE A 148 14.54 8.36 14.97
N LYS A 149 14.04 7.19 14.56
CA LYS A 149 14.15 5.95 15.37
C LYS A 149 15.58 5.51 15.65
N HIS A 150 16.52 5.88 14.79
CA HIS A 150 17.95 5.61 14.94
C HIS A 150 18.70 6.78 15.59
N ASP A 151 18.01 7.65 16.33
CA ASP A 151 18.55 8.81 17.06
C ASP A 151 19.30 9.84 16.18
N ILE A 152 19.01 9.84 14.88
CA ILE A 152 19.50 10.85 13.95
C ILE A 152 18.65 12.10 14.11
N ASP A 153 19.30 13.20 14.46
CA ASP A 153 18.63 14.49 14.66
C ASP A 153 18.28 15.13 13.32
N VAL A 154 17.03 14.90 12.89
CA VAL A 154 16.49 15.46 11.65
C VAL A 154 15.06 15.95 11.85
N LYS A 155 14.72 17.02 11.13
CA LYS A 155 13.34 17.47 10.98
C LYS A 155 12.69 16.72 9.82
N ASP A 156 11.58 16.05 10.08
CA ASP A 156 10.78 15.40 9.03
C ASP A 156 10.06 16.45 8.17
N TYR A 157 10.67 16.82 7.05
CA TYR A 157 10.10 17.77 6.10
C TYR A 157 8.98 17.18 5.24
N SER A 158 8.83 15.85 5.18
CA SER A 158 7.84 15.19 4.33
C SER A 158 6.39 15.58 4.69
N LYS A 159 6.17 15.97 5.95
CA LYS A 159 4.88 16.44 6.48
C LYS A 159 4.42 17.77 5.88
N PHE A 160 5.34 18.55 5.33
CA PHE A 160 5.05 19.87 4.75
C PHE A 160 4.98 19.83 3.22
N VAL A 161 5.14 18.66 2.60
CA VAL A 161 5.05 18.49 1.14
C VAL A 161 3.60 18.70 0.70
N VAL A 162 3.42 19.61 -0.26
CA VAL A 162 2.13 19.91 -0.86
C VAL A 162 1.86 18.91 -1.97
N ARG A 163 0.68 18.29 -1.95
CA ARG A 163 0.24 17.30 -2.95
C ARG A 163 -0.76 17.94 -3.90
N PRO A 164 -0.85 17.49 -5.17
CA PRO A 164 -1.89 17.93 -6.10
C PRO A 164 -3.30 17.71 -5.52
N PRO A 165 -4.32 18.48 -5.93
CA PRO A 165 -5.70 18.38 -5.42
C PRO A 165 -6.31 16.99 -5.61
N ALA A 166 -7.36 16.69 -4.84
CA ALA A 166 -7.97 15.36 -4.84
C ALA A 166 -9.00 15.34 -5.94
N GLU A 167 -8.74 14.57 -6.99
CA GLU A 167 -9.76 14.28 -7.99
C GLU A 167 -10.48 12.99 -7.60
N GLU A 168 -11.80 12.98 -7.80
CA GLU A 168 -12.58 11.76 -7.68
C GLU A 168 -12.15 10.78 -8.77
N SER A 169 -11.87 9.54 -8.36
CA SER A 169 -11.48 8.50 -9.31
C SER A 169 -12.69 8.06 -10.13
N THR A 170 -12.72 8.41 -11.41
CA THR A 170 -13.74 7.98 -12.39
C THR A 170 -13.44 6.64 -13.06
N ILE A 171 -12.43 5.90 -12.57
CA ILE A 171 -11.91 4.68 -13.19
C ILE A 171 -12.93 3.52 -13.20
N HIS A 172 -13.83 3.46 -12.22
CA HIS A 172 -14.78 2.36 -12.07
C HIS A 172 -16.19 2.79 -12.46
N SER A 173 -16.81 2.02 -13.36
CA SER A 173 -18.18 2.23 -13.82
C SER A 173 -19.03 1.03 -13.44
N ALA A 174 -20.15 1.25 -12.75
CA ALA A 174 -21.08 0.18 -12.46
C ALA A 174 -21.76 -0.28 -13.76
N TYR A 175 -21.92 -1.60 -13.93
CA TYR A 175 -22.77 -2.18 -14.96
C TYR A 175 -24.20 -1.63 -14.89
N THR A 176 -24.78 -1.31 -16.04
CA THR A 176 -26.20 -0.91 -16.15
C THR A 176 -27.13 -2.13 -16.10
N PRO A 177 -28.43 -1.94 -15.79
CA PRO A 177 -29.42 -3.02 -15.87
C PRO A 177 -29.43 -3.75 -17.22
N GLU A 178 -29.29 -3.03 -18.33
CA GLU A 178 -29.28 -3.56 -19.69
C GLU A 178 -28.04 -4.41 -19.94
N GLU A 179 -26.87 -3.97 -19.47
CA GLU A 179 -25.63 -4.75 -19.55
C GLU A 179 -25.74 -6.03 -18.74
N ILE A 180 -26.31 -5.98 -17.52
CA ILE A 180 -26.53 -7.16 -16.69
C ILE A 180 -27.50 -8.14 -17.38
N LEU A 181 -28.57 -7.62 -17.99
CA LEU A 181 -29.52 -8.44 -18.75
C LEU A 181 -28.83 -9.11 -19.95
N ALA A 182 -28.00 -8.39 -20.70
CA ALA A 182 -27.23 -8.94 -21.80
C ALA A 182 -26.25 -10.04 -21.33
N LEU A 183 -25.65 -9.90 -20.15
CA LEU A 183 -24.82 -10.94 -19.54
C LEU A 183 -25.64 -12.20 -19.20
N TRP A 184 -26.88 -12.06 -18.71
CA TRP A 184 -27.77 -13.19 -18.46
C TRP A 184 -28.20 -13.89 -19.75
N GLN A 185 -28.54 -13.13 -20.79
CA GLN A 185 -28.93 -13.68 -22.10
C GLN A 185 -27.79 -14.45 -22.77
N ASN A 186 -26.55 -14.00 -22.57
CA ASN A 186 -25.34 -14.60 -23.15
C ASN A 186 -24.45 -15.26 -22.08
N GLN A 187 -25.07 -15.86 -21.06
CA GLN A 187 -24.38 -16.36 -19.86
C GLN A 187 -23.28 -17.38 -20.17
N ASP A 188 -23.48 -18.24 -21.18
CA ASP A 188 -22.54 -19.30 -21.55
C ASP A 188 -21.36 -18.81 -22.42
N GLU A 189 -21.35 -17.54 -22.81
CA GLU A 189 -20.28 -16.96 -23.61
C GLU A 189 -19.12 -16.43 -22.76
N GLY A 190 -17.90 -16.84 -23.13
CA GLY A 190 -16.66 -16.29 -22.59
C GLY A 190 -16.61 -16.29 -21.05
N ILE A 191 -16.57 -15.10 -20.46
CA ILE A 191 -16.50 -14.91 -19.00
C ILE A 191 -17.80 -14.32 -18.42
N ASN A 192 -18.94 -14.44 -19.10
CA ASN A 192 -20.18 -13.78 -18.68
C ASN A 192 -20.76 -14.35 -17.38
N LYS A 193 -20.82 -15.69 -17.22
CA LYS A 193 -21.08 -16.33 -15.92
C LYS A 193 -20.19 -15.79 -14.80
N LEU A 194 -18.90 -15.62 -15.09
CA LEU A 194 -17.94 -15.11 -14.10
C LEU A 194 -18.22 -13.66 -13.72
N LYS A 195 -18.56 -12.79 -14.69
CA LYS A 195 -19.00 -11.40 -14.44
C LYS A 195 -20.24 -11.39 -13.54
N LEU A 196 -21.24 -12.22 -13.83
CA LEU A 196 -22.45 -12.34 -13.01
C LEU A 196 -22.11 -12.76 -11.58
N ILE A 197 -21.23 -13.74 -11.37
CA ILE A 197 -20.79 -14.11 -10.02
C ILE A 197 -20.20 -12.90 -9.28
N TYR A 198 -19.34 -12.10 -9.91
CA TYR A 198 -18.80 -10.90 -9.25
C TYR A 198 -19.85 -9.83 -8.95
N ILE A 199 -20.81 -9.62 -9.87
CA ILE A 199 -21.91 -8.66 -9.71
C ILE A 199 -22.81 -9.05 -8.53
N TYR A 200 -23.12 -10.33 -8.35
CA TYR A 200 -24.06 -10.78 -7.31
C TYR A 200 -23.40 -11.11 -5.97
N THR A 201 -22.07 -11.25 -5.90
CA THR A 201 -21.35 -11.55 -4.65
C THR A 201 -20.54 -10.38 -4.09
N GLY A 202 -20.21 -9.39 -4.92
CA GLY A 202 -19.33 -8.28 -4.54
C GLY A 202 -17.90 -8.72 -4.20
N MET A 203 -17.49 -9.93 -4.58
CA MET A 203 -16.14 -10.43 -4.32
C MET A 203 -15.09 -9.59 -5.03
N ARG A 204 -13.90 -9.44 -4.42
CA ARG A 204 -12.75 -8.92 -5.16
C ARG A 204 -12.30 -9.99 -6.18
N PRO A 205 -11.75 -9.61 -7.33
CA PRO A 205 -11.43 -10.58 -8.39
C PRO A 205 -10.56 -11.76 -7.94
N ARG A 206 -9.49 -11.48 -7.20
CA ARG A 206 -8.61 -12.56 -6.69
C ARG A 206 -9.24 -13.37 -5.54
N GLU A 207 -10.32 -12.91 -4.91
CA GLU A 207 -11.00 -13.68 -3.85
C GLU A 207 -11.73 -14.88 -4.42
N LEU A 208 -12.38 -14.75 -5.58
CA LEU A 208 -13.08 -15.87 -6.22
C LEU A 208 -12.08 -16.85 -6.85
N ILE A 209 -11.06 -16.36 -7.55
CA ILE A 209 -10.00 -17.20 -8.15
C ILE A 209 -9.31 -18.04 -7.08
N ASN A 210 -8.96 -17.44 -5.94
CA ASN A 210 -8.27 -18.14 -4.86
C ASN A 210 -9.23 -18.78 -3.85
N LEU A 211 -10.53 -18.86 -4.16
CA LEU A 211 -11.49 -19.48 -3.27
C LEU A 211 -11.15 -20.97 -3.13
N ARG A 212 -10.90 -21.41 -1.89
CA ARG A 212 -10.64 -22.82 -1.59
C ARG A 212 -11.93 -23.61 -1.71
N VAL A 213 -11.84 -24.76 -2.37
CA VAL A 213 -12.99 -25.65 -2.61
C VAL A 213 -13.61 -26.15 -1.31
N GLU A 214 -12.79 -26.39 -0.28
CA GLU A 214 -13.24 -26.80 1.06
C GLU A 214 -14.08 -25.74 1.79
N ASN A 215 -13.92 -24.47 1.44
CA ASN A 215 -14.65 -23.35 2.06
C ASN A 215 -15.97 -23.03 1.33
N THR A 216 -16.60 -24.03 0.71
CA THR A 216 -17.83 -23.87 -0.07
C THR A 216 -19.00 -24.60 0.59
N TYR A 217 -20.02 -23.84 1.00
CA TYR A 217 -21.21 -24.32 1.70
C TYR A 217 -22.45 -24.06 0.84
N LEU A 218 -22.43 -24.61 -0.39
CA LEU A 218 -23.40 -24.27 -1.43
C LEU A 218 -24.83 -24.69 -1.12
N LYS A 219 -25.03 -25.72 -0.29
CA LYS A 219 -26.37 -26.10 0.22
C LYS A 219 -26.98 -25.01 1.08
N ASP A 220 -26.14 -24.32 1.84
CA ASP A 220 -26.53 -23.24 2.74
C ASP A 220 -26.43 -21.85 2.07
N GLY A 221 -26.05 -21.81 0.79
CA GLY A 221 -26.01 -20.57 0.00
C GLY A 221 -24.86 -19.63 0.33
N TYR A 222 -23.70 -20.12 0.81
CA TYR A 222 -22.56 -19.24 1.09
C TYR A 222 -21.20 -19.89 0.86
N VAL A 223 -20.17 -19.04 0.82
CA VAL A 223 -18.76 -19.43 0.85
C VAL A 223 -18.04 -18.65 1.94
N VAL A 224 -16.93 -19.20 2.43
CA VAL A 224 -16.04 -18.49 3.36
C VAL A 224 -14.76 -18.12 2.64
N GLY A 225 -14.42 -16.85 2.63
CA GLY A 225 -13.21 -16.42 1.95
C GLY A 225 -12.85 -14.99 2.21
N GLY A 226 -12.24 -14.41 1.19
CA GLY A 226 -11.83 -13.02 1.20
C GLY A 226 -10.35 -12.80 1.51
N ASN A 227 -9.86 -11.60 1.21
CA ASN A 227 -8.43 -11.33 1.13
C ASN A 227 -8.10 -9.90 1.64
N LYS A 228 -6.80 -9.55 1.61
CA LYS A 228 -6.21 -8.24 1.92
C LYS A 228 -6.25 -7.76 3.38
N THR A 229 -7.42 -7.67 4.02
CA THR A 229 -7.57 -6.99 5.33
C THR A 229 -8.11 -7.95 6.40
N LYS A 230 -7.96 -7.60 7.70
CA LYS A 230 -8.50 -8.39 8.81
C LYS A 230 -10.02 -8.61 8.67
N ALA A 231 -10.76 -7.55 8.32
CA ALA A 231 -12.20 -7.62 8.04
C ALA A 231 -12.53 -8.27 6.68
N GLY A 232 -11.55 -8.32 5.78
CA GLY A 232 -11.70 -8.88 4.44
C GLY A 232 -11.42 -10.38 4.38
N LYS A 233 -10.72 -10.97 5.36
CA LYS A 233 -10.36 -12.40 5.40
C LYS A 233 -11.38 -13.22 6.19
N ASN A 234 -11.53 -14.49 5.83
CA ASN A 234 -12.38 -15.49 6.51
C ASN A 234 -13.80 -14.97 6.80
N ARG A 235 -14.37 -14.22 5.86
CA ARG A 235 -15.73 -13.69 5.97
C ARG A 235 -16.72 -14.57 5.21
N VAL A 236 -17.96 -14.57 5.67
CA VAL A 236 -19.09 -15.20 4.97
C VAL A 236 -19.46 -14.33 3.77
N ILE A 237 -19.52 -14.95 2.60
CA ILE A 237 -19.93 -14.32 1.35
C ILE A 237 -21.15 -15.10 0.86
N PRO A 238 -22.37 -14.55 1.01
CA PRO A 238 -23.59 -15.21 0.55
C PRO A 238 -23.66 -15.28 -0.97
N ILE A 239 -24.34 -16.30 -1.48
CA ILE A 239 -24.56 -16.58 -2.89
C ILE A 239 -26.06 -16.54 -3.14
N ALA A 240 -26.50 -15.57 -3.94
CA ALA A 240 -27.90 -15.49 -4.34
C ALA A 240 -28.31 -16.71 -5.17
N LYS A 241 -29.53 -17.22 -4.98
CA LYS A 241 -30.04 -18.42 -5.68
C LYS A 241 -29.92 -18.32 -7.20
N CYS A 242 -30.09 -17.13 -7.77
CA CYS A 242 -30.01 -16.92 -9.21
C CYS A 242 -28.65 -17.33 -9.81
N ILE A 243 -27.53 -17.06 -9.12
CA ILE A 243 -26.18 -17.40 -9.58
C ILE A 243 -25.62 -18.70 -8.98
N LEU A 244 -26.35 -19.32 -8.04
CA LEU A 244 -25.92 -20.56 -7.38
C LEU A 244 -25.54 -21.67 -8.37
N PRO A 245 -26.28 -21.90 -9.49
CA PRO A 245 -25.88 -22.89 -10.49
C PRO A 245 -24.48 -22.64 -11.07
N PHE A 246 -24.08 -21.38 -11.29
CA PHE A 246 -22.78 -21.05 -11.85
C PHE A 246 -21.65 -21.34 -10.86
N VAL A 247 -21.85 -20.98 -9.59
CA VAL A 247 -20.86 -21.26 -8.54
C VAL A 247 -20.73 -22.77 -8.33
N PHE A 248 -21.85 -23.49 -8.34
CA PHE A 248 -21.89 -24.95 -8.24
C PHE A 248 -21.13 -25.61 -9.40
N GLU A 249 -21.32 -25.15 -10.64
CA GLU A 249 -20.60 -25.63 -11.81
C GLU A 249 -19.07 -25.48 -11.63
N LEU A 250 -18.59 -24.29 -11.23
CA LEU A 250 -17.18 -24.02 -11.02
C LEU A 250 -16.57 -24.89 -9.91
N VAL A 251 -17.26 -25.00 -8.77
CA VAL A 251 -16.80 -25.78 -7.62
C VAL A 251 -16.74 -27.27 -7.95
N ASN A 252 -17.72 -27.81 -8.66
CA ASN A 252 -17.71 -29.23 -9.03
C ASN A 252 -16.65 -29.56 -10.06
N LYS A 253 -16.40 -28.67 -11.04
CA LYS A 253 -15.27 -28.82 -11.97
C LYS A 253 -13.94 -28.85 -11.20
N ALA A 254 -13.76 -27.95 -10.23
CA ALA A 254 -12.54 -27.91 -9.42
C ALA A 254 -12.38 -29.19 -8.58
N ARG A 255 -13.48 -29.68 -7.96
CA ARG A 255 -13.48 -30.96 -7.23
C ARG A 255 -13.12 -32.14 -8.13
N PHE A 256 -13.69 -32.19 -9.32
CA PHE A 256 -13.42 -33.24 -10.30
C PHE A 256 -11.93 -33.25 -10.71
N ASN A 257 -11.37 -32.06 -10.95
CA ASN A 257 -9.96 -31.88 -11.29
C ASN A 257 -9.00 -32.05 -10.10
N ARG A 258 -9.53 -32.19 -8.87
CA ARG A 258 -8.77 -32.19 -7.61
C ARG A 258 -7.97 -30.89 -7.38
N ASP A 259 -8.50 -29.78 -7.85
CA ASP A 259 -7.93 -28.46 -7.59
C ASP A 259 -8.21 -28.03 -6.15
N GLU A 260 -7.20 -27.48 -5.46
CA GLU A 260 -7.37 -26.91 -4.11
C GLU A 260 -8.23 -25.64 -4.13
N THR A 261 -8.13 -24.86 -5.21
CA THR A 261 -8.81 -23.57 -5.39
C THR A 261 -9.47 -23.49 -6.76
N LEU A 262 -10.36 -22.51 -6.95
CA LEU A 262 -11.00 -22.29 -8.25
C LEU A 262 -10.03 -21.81 -9.34
N ALA A 263 -8.76 -21.54 -9.04
CA ALA A 263 -7.76 -21.10 -10.01
C ALA A 263 -7.55 -22.10 -11.15
N GLY A 264 -7.63 -23.41 -10.88
CA GLY A 264 -7.48 -24.46 -11.89
C GLY A 264 -8.58 -24.45 -12.96
N VAL A 265 -9.79 -23.98 -12.60
CA VAL A 265 -10.94 -23.90 -13.51
C VAL A 265 -11.12 -22.51 -14.11
N ILE A 266 -10.97 -21.46 -13.30
CA ILE A 266 -11.17 -20.07 -13.73
C ILE A 266 -9.97 -19.56 -14.55
N GLY A 267 -8.77 -20.05 -14.24
CA GLY A 267 -7.54 -19.69 -14.95
C GLY A 267 -6.91 -18.38 -14.50
N ASP A 268 -5.99 -17.89 -15.34
CA ASP A 268 -5.12 -16.76 -15.01
C ASP A 268 -5.84 -15.41 -14.99
N TYR A 269 -5.61 -14.65 -13.91
CA TYR A 269 -6.22 -13.33 -13.70
C TYR A 269 -5.85 -12.31 -14.79
N ALA A 270 -4.63 -12.34 -15.33
CA ALA A 270 -4.23 -11.38 -16.35
C ALA A 270 -4.96 -11.64 -17.69
N LYS A 271 -5.20 -12.92 -18.04
CA LYS A 271 -6.06 -13.30 -19.17
C LYS A 271 -7.49 -12.77 -18.99
N LEU A 272 -8.08 -12.99 -17.82
CA LEU A 272 -9.44 -12.52 -17.53
C LEU A 272 -9.53 -10.98 -17.59
N ARG A 273 -8.55 -10.28 -17.03
CA ARG A 273 -8.47 -8.81 -17.08
C ARG A 273 -8.56 -8.28 -18.50
N ARG A 274 -7.91 -8.93 -19.47
CA ARG A 274 -7.99 -8.51 -20.88
C ARG A 274 -9.40 -8.65 -21.45
N GLN A 275 -10.12 -9.71 -21.07
CA GLN A 275 -11.50 -9.93 -21.52
C GLN A 275 -12.48 -8.92 -20.92
N TRP A 276 -12.32 -8.56 -19.64
CA TRP A 276 -13.09 -7.47 -19.03
C TRP A 276 -12.88 -6.14 -19.76
N VAL A 277 -11.61 -5.74 -19.95
CA VAL A 277 -11.26 -4.47 -20.59
C VAL A 277 -11.79 -4.40 -22.02
N LYS A 278 -11.74 -5.50 -22.77
CA LYS A 278 -12.32 -5.58 -24.12
C LYS A 278 -13.83 -5.31 -24.11
N GLY A 279 -14.52 -5.68 -23.04
CA GLY A 279 -15.94 -5.41 -22.83
C GLY A 279 -16.24 -4.11 -22.10
N GLY A 280 -15.32 -3.14 -22.04
CA GLY A 280 -15.56 -1.81 -21.47
C GLY A 280 -15.52 -1.71 -19.94
N HIS A 281 -15.26 -2.81 -19.23
CA HIS A 281 -15.26 -2.84 -17.76
C HIS A 281 -13.92 -3.26 -17.17
N LEU A 282 -13.73 -2.93 -15.91
CA LEU A 282 -12.62 -3.39 -15.09
C LEU A 282 -13.05 -4.51 -14.14
N PRO A 283 -12.12 -5.38 -13.70
CA PRO A 283 -12.45 -6.50 -12.81
C PRO A 283 -13.18 -6.10 -11.52
N HIS A 284 -12.96 -4.89 -11.02
CA HIS A 284 -13.58 -4.39 -9.79
C HIS A 284 -14.99 -3.81 -10.00
N ASP A 285 -15.43 -3.60 -11.25
CA ASP A 285 -16.71 -2.96 -11.55
C ASP A 285 -17.89 -3.79 -11.08
N GLY A 286 -17.83 -5.13 -11.19
CA GLY A 286 -18.87 -6.01 -10.65
C GLY A 286 -19.07 -5.83 -9.13
N ARG A 287 -17.99 -5.56 -8.39
CA ARG A 287 -18.08 -5.25 -6.95
C ARG A 287 -18.70 -3.87 -6.68
N HIS A 288 -18.45 -2.89 -7.55
CA HIS A 288 -19.12 -1.59 -7.48
C HIS A 288 -20.62 -1.75 -7.78
N THR A 289 -20.97 -2.50 -8.83
CA THR A 289 -22.35 -2.84 -9.18
C THR A 289 -23.07 -3.56 -8.03
N PHE A 290 -22.44 -4.54 -7.37
CA PHE A 290 -23.00 -5.18 -6.18
C PHE A 290 -23.40 -4.16 -5.12
N ALA A 291 -22.50 -3.22 -4.79
CA ALA A 291 -22.76 -2.22 -3.75
C ALA A 291 -23.95 -1.34 -4.12
N THR A 292 -24.03 -0.91 -5.38
CA THR A 292 -25.15 -0.10 -5.89
C THR A 292 -26.46 -0.88 -5.88
N MET A 293 -26.49 -2.11 -6.41
CA MET A 293 -27.69 -2.95 -6.43
C MET A 293 -28.18 -3.26 -5.01
N ALA A 294 -27.26 -3.57 -4.10
CA ALA A 294 -27.59 -3.87 -2.71
C ALA A 294 -28.17 -2.63 -2.00
N ALA A 295 -27.60 -1.45 -2.22
CA ALA A 295 -28.13 -0.21 -1.67
C ALA A 295 -29.51 0.12 -2.23
N ASN A 296 -29.72 -0.04 -3.54
CA ASN A 296 -31.01 0.20 -4.20
C ASN A 296 -32.10 -0.82 -3.80
N ALA A 297 -31.70 -2.01 -3.35
CA ALA A 297 -32.59 -3.03 -2.79
C ALA A 297 -32.82 -2.87 -1.27
N ASP A 298 -32.50 -1.69 -0.71
CA ASP A 298 -32.63 -1.36 0.71
C ASP A 298 -31.91 -2.34 1.66
N ILE A 299 -30.85 -3.01 1.18
CA ILE A 299 -30.01 -3.83 2.04
C ILE A 299 -29.26 -2.91 3.01
N LYS A 300 -29.40 -3.18 4.31
CA LYS A 300 -28.83 -2.32 5.35
C LYS A 300 -27.31 -2.12 5.15
N PRO A 301 -26.78 -0.89 5.25
CA PRO A 301 -25.38 -0.59 4.96
C PRO A 301 -24.36 -1.45 5.72
N HIS A 302 -24.67 -1.83 6.96
CA HIS A 302 -23.80 -2.70 7.75
C HIS A 302 -23.73 -4.14 7.19
N ILE A 303 -24.83 -4.67 6.62
CA ILE A 303 -24.83 -5.97 5.90
C ILE A 303 -23.96 -5.89 4.65
N ILE A 304 -24.11 -4.82 3.87
CA ILE A 304 -23.29 -4.59 2.67
C ILE A 304 -21.81 -4.55 3.06
N LYS A 305 -21.44 -3.81 4.11
CA LYS A 305 -20.06 -3.73 4.63
C LYS A 305 -19.53 -5.12 5.05
N LEU A 306 -20.34 -5.94 5.72
CA LEU A 306 -19.97 -7.30 6.13
C LEU A 306 -19.72 -8.21 4.91
N ILE A 307 -20.64 -8.26 3.95
CA ILE A 307 -20.52 -9.07 2.72
C ILE A 307 -19.29 -8.64 1.91
N MET A 308 -19.09 -7.34 1.76
CA MET A 308 -17.97 -6.79 1.01
C MET A 308 -16.63 -6.89 1.77
N GLY A 309 -16.64 -7.10 3.09
CA GLY A 309 -15.43 -7.13 3.91
C GLY A 309 -14.77 -5.75 4.02
N HIS A 310 -15.57 -4.74 4.35
CA HIS A 310 -15.11 -3.40 4.71
C HIS A 310 -14.91 -3.30 6.23
N SER A 311 -13.90 -2.56 6.68
CA SER A 311 -13.71 -2.30 8.11
C SER A 311 -14.87 -1.47 8.66
N ILE A 312 -15.51 -1.93 9.72
CA ILE A 312 -16.51 -1.20 10.47
C ILE A 312 -15.78 -0.40 11.54
N LYS A 313 -15.87 0.93 11.50
CA LYS A 313 -15.18 1.82 12.46
C LYS A 313 -16.03 2.12 13.70
N ASP A 314 -17.35 2.03 13.60
CA ASP A 314 -18.25 2.30 14.72
C ASP A 314 -18.27 1.14 15.72
N LEU A 315 -17.83 1.42 16.95
CA LEU A 315 -17.81 0.46 18.07
C LEU A 315 -19.21 -0.06 18.44
N THR A 316 -20.27 0.71 18.15
CA THR A 316 -21.65 0.31 18.43
C THR A 316 -22.18 -0.72 17.42
N GLU A 317 -21.82 -0.60 16.14
CA GLU A 317 -22.18 -1.58 15.10
C GLU A 317 -21.34 -2.87 15.18
N GLY A 318 -20.03 -2.72 15.43
CA GLY A 318 -19.06 -3.82 15.41
C GLY A 318 -19.17 -4.83 16.54
N THR A 319 -19.80 -4.45 17.66
CA THR A 319 -19.83 -5.26 18.90
C THR A 319 -21.22 -5.80 19.25
N TYR A 320 -22.32 -5.21 18.74
CA TYR A 320 -23.68 -5.53 19.19
C TYR A 320 -24.60 -6.14 18.12
N THR A 321 -24.19 -6.21 16.84
CA THR A 321 -25.05 -6.73 15.76
C THR A 321 -24.39 -7.86 14.98
N HIS A 322 -24.13 -8.98 15.64
CA HIS A 322 -23.79 -10.21 14.94
C HIS A 322 -24.95 -10.61 14.00
N LYS A 323 -24.70 -10.56 12.70
CA LYS A 323 -25.64 -11.10 11.70
C LYS A 323 -25.41 -12.59 11.53
N THR A 324 -26.51 -13.34 11.54
CA THR A 324 -26.48 -14.76 11.23
C THR A 324 -26.16 -14.96 9.75
N ILE A 325 -25.60 -16.11 9.38
CA ILE A 325 -25.34 -16.48 7.98
C ILE A 325 -26.64 -16.37 7.18
N LYS A 326 -27.75 -16.88 7.74
CA LYS A 326 -29.07 -16.82 7.13
C LYS A 326 -29.49 -15.38 6.79
N GLN A 327 -29.27 -14.41 7.67
CA GLN A 327 -29.58 -13.01 7.38
C GLN A 327 -28.75 -12.43 6.23
N LEU A 328 -27.51 -12.90 6.03
CA LEU A 328 -26.68 -12.47 4.90
C LEU A 328 -27.17 -13.10 3.59
N VAL A 329 -27.56 -14.38 3.64
CA VAL A 329 -28.13 -15.10 2.48
C VAL A 329 -29.48 -14.48 2.09
N ASP A 330 -30.40 -14.33 3.05
CA ASP A 330 -31.72 -13.73 2.79
C ASP A 330 -31.59 -12.30 2.24
N ALA A 331 -30.54 -11.54 2.62
CA ALA A 331 -30.31 -10.20 2.10
C ALA A 331 -29.96 -10.18 0.60
N VAL A 332 -29.10 -11.09 0.12
CA VAL A 332 -28.73 -11.09 -1.32
C VAL A 332 -29.85 -11.61 -2.23
N GLU A 333 -30.87 -12.26 -1.68
CA GLU A 333 -32.08 -12.62 -2.41
C GLU A 333 -32.94 -11.40 -2.78
N LEU A 334 -32.70 -10.23 -2.16
CA LEU A 334 -33.36 -8.97 -2.53
C LEU A 334 -32.78 -8.33 -3.80
N LEU A 335 -31.63 -8.82 -4.28
CA LEU A 335 -31.00 -8.29 -5.50
C LEU A 335 -31.85 -8.60 -6.74
N PRO A 336 -31.93 -7.68 -7.72
CA PRO A 336 -32.73 -7.90 -8.91
C PRO A 336 -32.20 -9.08 -9.71
N THR A 337 -33.09 -10.00 -10.07
CA THR A 337 -32.80 -11.16 -10.93
C THR A 337 -33.02 -10.80 -12.40
N GLN A 338 -32.65 -11.71 -13.32
CA GLN A 338 -32.92 -11.54 -14.75
C GLN A 338 -34.37 -11.12 -15.04
N LYS A 339 -35.36 -11.71 -14.34
CA LYS A 339 -36.78 -11.38 -14.54
C LYS A 339 -37.12 -9.94 -14.15
N ASN A 340 -36.47 -9.42 -13.11
CA ASN A 340 -36.68 -8.05 -12.63
C ASN A 340 -36.04 -7.00 -13.54
N LEU A 341 -35.08 -7.41 -14.38
CA LEU A 341 -34.31 -6.53 -15.26
C LEU A 341 -34.90 -6.44 -16.68
N ILE A 342 -35.87 -7.30 -17.03
CA ILE A 342 -36.58 -7.23 -18.31
C ILE A 342 -37.52 -6.01 -18.27
N PRO A 343 -37.45 -5.08 -19.25
CA PRO A 343 -38.38 -3.95 -19.35
C PRO A 343 -39.84 -4.42 -19.40
N VAL A 344 -40.74 -3.66 -18.77
CA VAL A 344 -42.18 -4.00 -18.64
C VAL A 344 -42.84 -4.27 -20.01
N GLU A 345 -42.43 -3.56 -21.06
CA GLU A 345 -42.93 -3.72 -22.43
C GLU A 345 -42.65 -5.12 -23.04
N GLN A 346 -41.58 -5.80 -22.61
CA GLN A 346 -41.24 -7.15 -23.07
C GLN A 346 -41.87 -8.26 -22.23
N GLN A 347 -42.41 -7.94 -21.06
CA GLN A 347 -43.12 -8.91 -20.21
C GLN A 347 -44.52 -9.21 -20.76
N LEU A 348 -45.19 -8.23 -21.36
CA LEU A 348 -46.56 -8.34 -21.90
C LEU A 348 -46.66 -9.04 -23.27
N CYS A 349 -45.54 -9.27 -23.97
CA CYS A 349 -45.52 -9.97 -25.26
C CYS A 349 -45.24 -11.47 -25.16
N ASN A 350 -44.94 -11.99 -23.95
CA ASN A 350 -44.61 -13.40 -23.73
C ASN A 350 -45.67 -14.16 -22.88
N ASP A 351 -46.75 -13.48 -22.52
CA ASP A 351 -47.99 -14.08 -22.02
C ASP A 351 -48.99 -14.21 -23.17
#